data_AF-A0A956TYN9-F1
#
_entry.id   AF-A0A956TYN9-F1
#
_cell.length_a   1.000
_cell.length_b   1.000
_cell.length_c   1.000
_cell.angle_alpha   90.00
_cell.angle_beta   90.00
_cell.angle_gamma   90.00
#
_symmetry.space_group_name_H-M   'P 1'
#
loop_
_entity.id
_entity.type
_entity.pdbx_description
1 polymer ?
#
loop_
_entity_poly.entity_id
_entity_poly.type
_entity_poly.pdbx_seq_one_letter_code
_entity_poly.pdbx_strand_id
1 'polypeptide(L)'
;MITVDTSELAEFLNSLGARLEKGFDSRKALLESGQLIASLIKTRTKSGKDVDGKPFAPYKGNGGKVDLDASGEMLGAIEVRLVSDTEAVVGIFDPVQARKAIIHQMGLGKMPRRRFFGLGRDAAGVTAEIEAIFVRELGKATRKI
;
A
#
# COMPACT_ATOMS: atom_id res chain seq x y z
N MET A 1 7.72 3.70 2.51
CA MET A 1 6.78 3.15 3.50
C MET A 1 5.52 3.98 3.43
N ILE A 2 4.36 3.36 3.25
CA ILE A 2 3.06 4.03 3.40
C ILE A 2 2.45 3.46 4.66
N THR A 3 2.14 4.34 5.60
CA THR A 3 1.42 3.99 6.82
C THR A 3 -0.06 4.21 6.57
N VAL A 4 -0.87 3.21 6.88
CA VAL A 4 -2.32 3.37 7.02
C VAL A 4 -2.56 3.62 8.49
N ASP A 5 -2.63 4.90 8.86
CA ASP A 5 -2.96 5.33 10.21
C ASP A 5 -4.47 5.47 10.30
N THR A 6 -5.08 4.64 11.15
CA THR A 6 -6.51 4.71 11.44
C THR A 6 -6.76 5.22 12.84
N SER A 7 -5.82 5.83 13.54
CA SER A 7 -5.94 6.23 14.95
C SER A 7 -7.24 6.98 15.28
N GLU A 8 -7.63 8.01 14.52
CA GLU A 8 -8.93 8.70 14.70
C GLU A 8 -10.13 7.78 14.44
N LEU A 9 -10.05 6.95 13.40
CA LEU A 9 -11.08 5.95 13.09
C LEU A 9 -11.10 4.86 14.17
N ALA A 10 -9.96 4.44 14.70
CA ALA A 10 -9.81 3.42 15.72
C ALA A 10 -10.30 3.94 17.08
N GLU A 11 -10.12 5.22 17.40
CA GLU A 11 -10.73 5.86 18.56
C GLU A 11 -12.25 5.89 18.43
N PHE A 12 -12.77 6.30 17.26
CA PHE A 12 -14.19 6.26 16.97
C PHE A 12 -14.76 4.83 17.04
N LEU A 13 -14.06 3.86 16.46
CA LEU A 13 -14.45 2.45 16.45
C LEU A 13 -14.27 1.77 17.80
N ASN A 14 -13.32 2.21 18.63
CA ASN A 14 -13.22 1.78 20.03
C ASN A 14 -14.35 2.37 20.87
N SER A 15 -14.75 3.61 20.61
CA SER A 15 -15.91 4.24 21.26
C SER A 15 -17.22 3.53 20.89
N LEU A 16 -17.31 2.99 19.66
CA LEU A 16 -18.42 2.15 19.20
C LEU A 16 -18.29 0.70 19.66
N GLY A 17 -17.08 0.12 19.68
CA GLY A 17 -16.78 -1.25 20.10
C GLY A 17 -16.93 -1.46 21.61
N ALA A 18 -16.73 -0.42 22.41
CA ALA A 18 -17.14 -0.41 23.81
C ALA A 18 -18.67 -0.54 23.98
N ARG A 19 -19.45 -0.24 22.94
CA ARG A 19 -20.92 -0.37 22.90
C ARG A 19 -21.39 -1.58 22.08
N LEU A 20 -20.52 -2.19 21.27
CA LEU A 20 -20.79 -3.34 20.41
C LEU A 20 -19.87 -4.49 20.83
N GLU A 21 -20.34 -5.40 21.67
CA GLU A 21 -19.59 -6.55 22.14
C GLU A 21 -18.90 -7.30 20.98
N LYS A 22 -17.55 -7.27 20.94
CA LYS A 22 -16.67 -8.24 20.23
C LYS A 22 -16.88 -8.48 18.72
N GLY A 23 -17.41 -7.52 17.94
CA GLY A 23 -17.74 -7.78 16.54
C GLY A 23 -16.74 -7.28 15.47
N PHE A 24 -15.97 -6.22 15.75
CA PHE A 24 -15.11 -5.56 14.74
C PHE A 24 -13.69 -6.14 14.72
N ASP A 25 -13.27 -6.66 13.56
CA ASP A 25 -11.93 -7.20 13.34
C ASP A 25 -11.05 -6.14 12.64
N SER A 26 -10.43 -5.27 13.46
CA SER A 26 -9.57 -4.18 12.97
C SER A 26 -8.35 -4.71 12.21
N ARG A 27 -7.76 -5.82 12.66
CA ARG A 27 -6.58 -6.45 12.04
C ARG A 27 -6.89 -6.90 10.62
N LYS A 28 -8.07 -7.48 10.41
CA LYS A 28 -8.52 -7.88 9.07
C LYS A 28 -8.77 -6.67 8.17
N ALA A 29 -9.48 -5.65 8.65
CA ALA A 29 -9.73 -4.43 7.87
C ALA A 29 -8.42 -3.73 7.46
N LEU A 30 -7.45 -3.66 8.38
CA LEU A 30 -6.11 -3.13 8.14
C LEU A 30 -5.32 -3.95 7.11
N LEU A 31 -5.37 -5.28 7.21
CA LEU A 31 -4.69 -6.17 6.28
C LEU A 31 -5.27 -6.05 4.86
N GLU A 32 -6.60 -6.06 4.73
CA GLU A 32 -7.29 -5.89 3.44
C GLU A 32 -6.99 -4.52 2.83
N SER A 33 -6.96 -3.46 3.65
CA SER A 33 -6.60 -2.10 3.20
C SER A 33 -5.16 -2.02 2.71
N GLY A 34 -4.21 -2.61 3.44
CA GLY A 34 -2.82 -2.68 3.02
C GLY A 34 -2.65 -3.50 1.73
N GLN A 35 -3.40 -4.60 1.57
CA GLN A 35 -3.36 -5.45 0.38
C GLN A 35 -3.89 -4.72 -0.85
N LEU A 36 -4.96 -3.93 -0.69
CA LEU A 36 -5.47 -3.05 -1.73
C LEU A 36 -4.40 -2.06 -2.19
N ILE A 37 -3.79 -1.33 -1.25
CA ILE A 37 -2.73 -0.37 -1.55
C ILE A 37 -1.56 -1.05 -2.27
N ALA A 38 -1.11 -2.20 -1.76
CA ALA A 38 -0.02 -2.97 -2.37
C ALA A 38 -0.40 -3.38 -3.81
N SER A 39 -1.62 -3.86 -4.04
CA SER A 39 -2.13 -4.25 -5.36
C SER A 39 -2.14 -3.08 -6.35
N LEU A 40 -2.57 -1.89 -5.92
CA LEU A 40 -2.60 -0.70 -6.76
C LEU A 40 -1.19 -0.25 -7.14
N ILE A 41 -0.26 -0.20 -6.18
CA ILE A 41 1.15 0.11 -6.44
C ILE A 41 1.73 -0.91 -7.44
N LYS A 42 1.49 -2.21 -7.21
CA LYS A 42 1.97 -3.28 -8.09
C LYS A 42 1.42 -3.13 -9.51
N THR A 43 0.12 -2.92 -9.64
CA THR A 43 -0.57 -2.80 -10.93
C THR A 43 -0.07 -1.60 -11.73
N ARG A 44 0.00 -0.43 -11.10
CA ARG A 44 0.51 0.80 -11.74
C ARG A 44 1.97 0.65 -12.13
N THR A 45 2.80 0.14 -11.24
CA THR A 45 4.24 -0.08 -11.50
C THR A 45 4.45 -1.07 -12.65
N LYS A 46 3.68 -2.16 -12.69
CA LYS A 46 3.68 -3.14 -13.79
C LYS A 46 3.28 -2.52 -15.14
N SER A 47 2.41 -1.51 -15.12
CA SER A 47 2.05 -0.74 -16.32
C SER A 47 3.12 0.26 -16.77
N GLY A 48 4.27 0.32 -16.08
CA GLY A 48 5.37 1.23 -16.39
C GLY A 48 5.12 2.68 -15.99
N LYS A 49 4.18 2.92 -15.05
CA LYS A 49 3.79 4.26 -14.60
C LYS A 49 4.24 4.55 -13.17
N ASP A 50 4.67 5.78 -12.93
CA ASP A 50 4.96 6.31 -11.61
C ASP A 50 3.69 6.73 -10.85
N VAL A 51 3.84 7.19 -9.61
CA VAL A 51 2.75 7.63 -8.72
C VAL A 51 1.91 8.77 -9.30
N ASP A 52 2.46 9.56 -10.22
CA ASP A 52 1.76 10.66 -10.88
C ASP A 52 1.10 10.18 -12.19
N GLY A 53 1.22 8.89 -12.51
CA GLY A 53 0.72 8.25 -13.74
C GLY A 53 1.60 8.50 -14.96
N LYS A 54 2.81 9.06 -14.78
CA LYS A 54 3.75 9.32 -15.88
C LYS A 54 4.56 8.06 -16.18
N PRO A 55 4.94 7.81 -17.44
CA PRO A 55 5.84 6.70 -17.78
C PRO A 55 7.16 6.80 -17.02
N PHE A 56 7.70 5.67 -16.57
CA PHE A 56 9.02 5.66 -15.94
C PHE A 56 10.12 6.10 -16.91
N ALA A 57 11.14 6.75 -16.35
CA ALA A 57 12.36 7.05 -17.10
C ALA A 57 13.04 5.75 -17.59
N PRO A 58 13.47 5.69 -18.86
CA PRO A 58 14.15 4.53 -19.42
C PRO A 58 15.56 4.36 -18.80
N TYR A 59 16.13 3.17 -18.95
CA TYR A 59 17.55 2.96 -18.67
C TYR A 59 18.44 3.64 -19.73
N LYS A 60 19.67 4.03 -19.35
CA LYS A 60 20.67 4.51 -20.31
C LYS A 60 21.13 3.32 -21.15
N GLY A 61 20.81 3.32 -22.45
CA GLY A 61 21.06 2.22 -23.38
C GLY A 61 19.82 1.36 -23.58
N ASN A 62 19.23 1.44 -24.78
CA ASN A 62 18.13 0.65 -25.33
C ASN A 62 17.02 0.23 -24.37
N GLY A 63 15.98 1.08 -24.24
CA GLY A 63 14.55 0.68 -24.16
C GLY A 63 14.12 -0.37 -23.13
N GLY A 64 14.99 -0.78 -22.21
CA GLY A 64 14.75 -1.90 -21.32
C GLY A 64 13.64 -1.56 -20.33
N LYS A 65 12.70 -2.50 -20.16
CA LYS A 65 11.73 -2.47 -19.07
C LYS A 65 12.49 -2.21 -17.77
N VAL A 66 11.98 -1.27 -16.98
CA VAL A 66 12.55 -0.94 -15.68
C VAL A 66 12.66 -2.22 -14.84
N ASP A 67 13.74 -2.39 -14.06
CA ASP A 67 13.93 -3.52 -13.14
C ASP A 67 13.05 -3.38 -11.88
N LEU A 68 11.80 -3.02 -12.15
CA LEU A 68 10.61 -3.19 -11.31
C LEU A 68 9.69 -4.25 -11.94
N ASP A 69 9.79 -4.45 -13.26
CA ASP A 69 8.98 -5.39 -14.06
C ASP A 69 9.85 -6.45 -14.77
N ALA A 70 11.16 -6.19 -14.98
CA ALA A 70 12.04 -7.10 -15.71
C ALA A 70 12.33 -8.42 -14.98
N SER A 71 12.74 -8.35 -13.71
CA SER A 71 12.91 -9.54 -12.84
C SER A 71 11.65 -9.87 -12.03
N GLY A 72 10.76 -8.89 -11.82
CA GLY A 72 9.57 -8.99 -10.99
C GLY A 72 9.84 -9.11 -9.48
N GLU A 73 11.10 -9.29 -9.05
CA GLU A 73 11.47 -9.49 -7.64
C GLU A 73 11.07 -8.30 -6.76
N MET A 74 11.37 -7.08 -7.23
CA MET A 74 11.01 -5.85 -6.52
C MET A 74 9.50 -5.65 -6.39
N LEU A 75 8.75 -6.03 -7.43
CA LEU A 75 7.29 -5.95 -7.42
C LEU A 75 6.69 -6.97 -6.46
N GLY A 76 7.23 -8.20 -6.47
CA GLY A 76 6.86 -9.28 -5.58
C GLY A 76 7.11 -8.94 -4.12
N ALA A 77 8.21 -8.25 -3.83
CA ALA A 77 8.63 -7.88 -2.48
C ALA A 77 7.82 -6.73 -1.84
N ILE A 78 6.84 -6.14 -2.54
CA ILE A 78 5.88 -5.23 -1.92
C ILE A 78 4.90 -6.05 -1.09
N GLU A 79 4.96 -5.87 0.23
CA GLU A 79 4.23 -6.63 1.22
C GLU A 79 3.50 -5.69 2.20
N VAL A 80 2.61 -6.29 2.98
CA VAL A 80 1.86 -5.64 4.05
C VAL A 80 2.27 -6.29 5.36
N ARG A 81 2.59 -5.47 6.37
CA ARG A 81 2.80 -5.94 7.74
C ARG A 81 1.87 -5.20 8.68
N LEU A 82 1.16 -5.94 9.52
CA LEU A 82 0.48 -5.38 10.68
C LEU A 82 1.55 -5.00 11.71
N VAL A 83 1.58 -3.72 12.10
CA VAL A 83 2.47 -3.22 13.14
C VAL A 83 1.76 -3.27 14.50
N SER A 84 0.46 -3.02 14.50
CA SER A 84 -0.40 -3.09 15.68
C SER A 84 -1.83 -3.45 15.27
N ASP A 85 -2.77 -3.44 16.22
CA ASP A 85 -4.20 -3.58 15.95
C ASP A 85 -4.84 -2.33 15.32
N THR A 86 -4.05 -1.27 15.16
CA THR A 86 -4.46 0.04 14.62
C THR A 86 -3.61 0.52 13.45
N GLU A 87 -2.56 -0.23 13.11
CA GLU A 87 -1.59 0.20 12.10
C GLU A 87 -1.16 -0.96 11.21
N ALA A 88 -1.25 -0.72 9.90
CA ALA A 88 -0.63 -1.55 8.87
C ALA A 88 0.34 -0.71 8.03
N VAL A 89 1.46 -1.34 7.70
CA VAL A 89 2.50 -0.75 6.87
C VAL A 89 2.60 -1.51 5.56
N VAL A 90 2.54 -0.75 4.46
CA VAL A 90 2.88 -1.25 3.13
C VAL A 90 4.31 -0.85 2.80
N GLY A 91 5.13 -1.84 2.45
CA GLY A 91 6.57 -1.65 2.30
C GLY A 91 7.25 -2.74 1.50
N ILE A 92 8.56 -2.59 1.35
CA ILE A 92 9.47 -3.65 0.87
C ILE A 92 10.38 -3.96 2.03
N PHE A 93 10.30 -5.18 2.54
CA PHE A 93 11.00 -5.57 3.77
C PHE A 93 12.17 -6.53 3.52
N ASP A 94 12.26 -7.10 2.32
CA ASP A 94 13.48 -7.77 1.88
C ASP A 94 14.60 -6.72 1.74
N PRO A 95 15.75 -6.86 2.44
CA PRO A 95 16.80 -5.85 2.44
C PRO A 95 17.40 -5.57 1.05
N VAL A 96 17.51 -6.61 0.21
CA VAL A 96 18.10 -6.51 -1.13
C VAL A 96 17.15 -5.70 -2.03
N GLN A 97 15.88 -6.05 -2.06
CA GLN A 97 14.86 -5.35 -2.85
C GLN A 97 14.57 -3.96 -2.29
N ALA A 98 14.63 -3.76 -0.96
CA ALA A 98 14.46 -2.45 -0.33
C ALA A 98 15.58 -1.48 -0.74
N ARG A 99 16.82 -1.96 -0.82
CA ARG A 99 17.95 -1.15 -1.31
C ARG A 99 17.75 -0.74 -2.77
N LYS A 100 17.36 -1.69 -3.65
CA LYS A 100 17.01 -1.38 -5.05
C LYS A 100 15.86 -0.36 -5.11
N ALA A 101 14.82 -0.55 -4.29
CA ALA A 101 13.67 0.35 -4.19
C ALA A 101 14.05 1.79 -3.90
N ILE A 102 14.94 2.01 -2.93
CA ILE A 102 15.41 3.35 -2.59
C ILE A 102 16.13 3.99 -3.78
N ILE A 103 17.01 3.24 -4.45
CA ILE A 103 17.76 3.72 -5.62
C ILE A 103 16.80 4.19 -6.72
N HIS A 104 15.77 3.39 -7.03
CA HIS A 104 14.77 3.73 -8.04
C HIS A 104 13.86 4.89 -7.59
N GLN A 105 13.35 4.84 -6.37
CA GLN A 105 12.41 5.82 -5.84
C GLN A 105 13.01 7.24 -5.75
N MET A 106 14.28 7.32 -5.35
CA MET A 106 14.99 8.59 -5.16
C MET A 106 15.82 9.01 -6.37
N GLY A 107 16.18 8.08 -7.26
CA GLY A 107 17.08 8.37 -8.39
C GLY A 107 18.53 8.53 -7.94
N LEU A 108 19.03 7.62 -7.12
CA LEU A 108 20.38 7.70 -6.56
C LEU A 108 21.44 7.16 -7.53
N GLY A 109 22.67 7.66 -7.41
CA GLY A 109 23.79 7.26 -8.27
C GLY A 109 23.61 7.74 -9.71
N LYS A 110 23.77 6.83 -10.69
CA LYS A 110 23.58 7.13 -12.13
C LYS A 110 22.18 6.76 -12.65
N MET A 111 21.25 6.48 -11.75
CA MET A 111 19.92 5.98 -12.07
C MET A 111 18.90 7.11 -12.09
N PRO A 112 17.98 7.15 -13.08
CA PRO A 112 16.93 8.15 -13.06
C PRO A 112 15.90 7.83 -11.97
N ARG A 113 15.29 8.89 -11.44
CA ARG A 113 14.21 8.80 -10.45
C ARG A 113 12.97 8.19 -11.07
N ARG A 114 12.38 7.22 -10.38
CA ARG A 114 11.16 6.49 -10.74
C ARG A 114 10.30 6.39 -9.50
N ARG A 115 9.41 7.36 -9.28
CA ARG A 115 8.56 7.44 -8.10
C ARG A 115 7.46 6.37 -8.17
N PHE A 116 7.81 5.10 -8.00
CA PHE A 116 6.86 3.99 -8.14
C PHE A 116 6.07 3.74 -6.86
N PHE A 117 6.65 4.06 -5.70
CA PHE A 117 6.05 3.81 -4.39
C PHE A 117 5.30 5.05 -3.88
N GLY A 118 4.03 4.86 -3.50
CA GLY A 118 3.11 5.94 -3.11
C GLY A 118 1.70 5.74 -3.67
N LEU A 119 0.72 6.48 -3.15
CA LEU A 119 -0.64 6.50 -3.72
C LEU A 119 -0.74 7.47 -4.89
N GLY A 120 -0.19 8.68 -4.76
CA GLY A 120 -0.22 9.70 -5.81
C GLY A 120 -1.63 9.91 -6.36
N ARG A 121 -1.79 9.73 -7.68
CA ARG A 121 -3.10 9.86 -8.35
C ARG A 121 -4.17 8.85 -7.90
N ASP A 122 -3.77 7.75 -7.28
CA ASP A 122 -4.70 6.71 -6.84
C ASP A 122 -5.30 7.03 -5.46
N ALA A 123 -4.81 8.06 -4.76
CA ALA A 123 -5.17 8.37 -3.38
C ALA A 123 -6.69 8.53 -3.16
N ALA A 124 -7.37 9.30 -4.02
CA ALA A 124 -8.80 9.58 -3.84
C ALA A 124 -9.66 8.30 -3.95
N GLY A 125 -9.34 7.41 -4.90
CA GLY A 125 -10.05 6.13 -5.04
C GLY A 125 -9.76 5.17 -3.90
N VAL A 126 -8.49 5.13 -3.45
CA VAL A 126 -8.04 4.30 -2.34
C VAL A 126 -8.77 4.63 -1.04
N THR A 127 -8.95 5.91 -0.72
CA THR A 127 -9.63 6.31 0.52
C THR A 127 -11.06 5.77 0.58
N ALA A 128 -11.83 5.92 -0.50
CA ALA A 128 -13.22 5.44 -0.55
C ALA A 128 -13.30 3.90 -0.43
N GLU A 129 -12.37 3.17 -1.04
CA GLU A 129 -12.31 1.72 -0.94
C GLU A 129 -11.89 1.25 0.47
N ILE A 130 -10.95 1.93 1.11
CA ILE A 130 -10.57 1.67 2.51
C ILE A 130 -11.77 1.90 3.41
N GLU A 131 -12.46 3.03 3.29
CA GLU A 131 -13.68 3.30 4.06
C GLU A 131 -14.73 2.19 3.87
N ALA A 132 -14.93 1.73 2.63
CA ALA A 132 -15.85 0.63 2.34
C ALA A 132 -15.42 -0.71 2.99
N ILE A 133 -14.12 -1.00 3.08
CA ILE A 133 -13.59 -2.17 3.81
C ILE A 133 -13.96 -2.07 5.28
N PHE A 134 -13.73 -0.91 5.91
CA PHE A 134 -14.04 -0.70 7.32
C PHE A 134 -15.55 -0.77 7.59
N VAL A 135 -16.38 -0.10 6.78
CA VAL A 135 -17.85 -0.17 6.88
C VAL A 135 -18.34 -1.61 6.72
N ARG A 136 -17.76 -2.40 5.82
CA ARG A 136 -18.13 -3.80 5.64
C ARG A 136 -17.82 -4.64 6.87
N GLU A 137 -16.62 -4.54 7.44
CA GLU A 137 -16.27 -5.31 8.62
C GLU A 137 -17.08 -4.87 9.85
N LEU A 138 -17.40 -3.58 9.97
CA LEU A 138 -18.34 -3.07 10.98
C LEU A 138 -19.76 -3.61 10.78
N GLY A 139 -20.26 -3.67 9.54
CA GLY A 139 -21.57 -4.23 9.24
C GLY A 139 -21.71 -5.74 9.53
N LYS A 140 -20.59 -6.46 9.68
CA LYS A 140 -20.57 -7.85 10.17
C LYS A 140 -20.60 -7.92 11.69
N ALA A 141 -19.99 -6.94 12.36
CA ALA A 141 -20.02 -6.80 13.81
C ALA A 141 -21.46 -6.56 14.30
N THR A 142 -22.18 -5.65 13.65
CA THR A 142 -23.53 -5.23 14.07
C THR A 142 -24.63 -6.25 13.74
N ARG A 143 -24.45 -7.10 12.73
CA ARG A 143 -25.40 -8.17 12.38
C ARG A 143 -25.35 -9.40 13.28
N LYS A 144 -24.36 -9.48 14.17
CA LYS A 144 -24.20 -10.57 15.14
C LYS A 144 -24.86 -10.26 16.50
N ILE A 145 -25.53 -9.12 16.62
CA ILE A 145 -26.31 -8.66 17.78
C ILE A 145 -27.78 -8.84 17.43
#